data_AF-A0A938VJU6-F1
#
_entry.id   AF-A0A938VJU6-F1
#
_cell.length_a   1.000
_cell.length_b   1.000
_cell.length_c   1.000
_cell.angle_alpha   90.00
_cell.angle_beta   90.00
_cell.angle_gamma   90.00
#
_symmetry.space_group_name_H-M   'P 1'
#
loop_
_entity.id
_entity.type
_entity.pdbx_description
1 polymer ?
#
loop_
_entity_poly.entity_id
_entity_poly.type
_entity_poly.pdbx_seq_one_letter_code
_entity_poly.pdbx_strand_id
1 'polypeptide(L)'
;MSDHSHKNCKAMLGSLSEYIDGELPPELCQEIEQHLAGCDNCRVVLNTTKRTIDLVQMPVEQEEVPDDVRARLFKRLNLDDYLPQT
;
A
#
# COMPACT_ATOMS: atom_id res chain seq x y z
N MET A 1 20.78 -19.01 15.34
CA MET A 1 20.67 -17.89 14.40
C MET A 1 21.02 -18.47 13.04
N SER A 2 20.01 -18.82 12.25
CA SER A 2 20.20 -19.59 11.02
C SER A 2 20.73 -18.67 9.93
N ASP A 3 21.89 -19.03 9.41
CA ASP A 3 22.58 -18.35 8.32
C ASP A 3 21.88 -18.70 6.99
N HIS A 4 20.99 -17.81 6.53
CA HIS A 4 20.35 -17.92 5.22
C HIS A 4 21.05 -16.97 4.24
N SER A 5 21.47 -17.48 3.08
CA SER A 5 22.11 -16.67 2.04
C SER A 5 21.20 -15.50 1.61
N HIS A 6 21.56 -14.28 2.03
CA HIS A 6 20.84 -13.02 1.77
C HIS A 6 20.60 -12.69 0.28
N LYS A 7 21.25 -13.40 -0.65
CA LYS A 7 21.06 -13.18 -2.09
C LYS A 7 19.64 -13.51 -2.56
N ASN A 8 19.01 -14.56 -2.01
CA ASN A 8 17.67 -14.97 -2.43
C ASN A 8 16.58 -14.04 -1.86
N CYS A 9 16.81 -13.41 -0.70
CA CYS A 9 15.87 -12.43 -0.14
C CYS A 9 15.72 -11.21 -1.05
N LYS A 10 16.81 -10.72 -1.63
CA LYS A 10 16.78 -9.55 -2.52
C LYS A 10 16.01 -9.82 -3.82
N ALA A 11 16.17 -11.02 -4.38
CA ALA A 11 15.40 -11.44 -5.55
C ALA A 11 13.89 -11.48 -5.22
N MET A 12 13.51 -12.07 -4.08
CA MET A 12 12.12 -12.07 -3.63
C MET A 12 11.54 -10.66 -3.47
N LEU A 13 12.29 -9.72 -2.88
CA LEU A 13 11.81 -8.35 -2.70
C LEU A 13 11.38 -7.69 -4.03
N GLY A 14 12.04 -8.04 -5.14
CA GLY A 14 11.69 -7.54 -6.47
C GLY A 14 10.36 -8.08 -6.99
N SER A 15 10.01 -9.33 -6.64
CA SER A 15 8.79 -10.01 -7.11
C SER A 15 7.63 -9.94 -6.12
N LEU A 16 7.82 -9.28 -4.98
CA LEU A 16 6.84 -9.29 -3.88
C LEU A 16 5.55 -8.54 -4.23
N SER A 17 5.62 -7.46 -5.03
CA SER A 17 4.43 -6.73 -5.46
C SER A 17 3.57 -7.61 -6.36
N GLU A 18 4.15 -8.12 -7.45
CA GLU A 18 3.48 -9.04 -8.39
C GLU A 18 2.89 -10.27 -7.69
N TYR A 19 3.60 -10.79 -6.67
CA TYR A 19 3.09 -11.88 -5.83
C TYR A 19 1.85 -11.47 -5.00
N ILE A 20 1.86 -10.29 -4.38
CA ILE A 20 0.73 -9.78 -3.60
C ILE A 20 -0.47 -9.49 -4.50
N ASP A 21 -0.21 -8.94 -5.68
CA ASP A 21 -1.22 -8.55 -6.67
C ASP A 21 -1.77 -9.78 -7.44
N GLY A 22 -1.14 -10.95 -7.30
CA GLY A 22 -1.56 -12.20 -7.93
C GLY A 22 -1.20 -12.31 -9.42
N GLU A 23 -0.28 -11.48 -9.89
CA GLU A 23 0.16 -11.41 -11.29
C GLU A 23 1.37 -12.31 -11.58
N LEU A 24 1.97 -12.87 -10.53
CA LEU A 24 3.15 -13.69 -10.65
C LEU A 24 2.83 -15.11 -11.20
N PRO A 25 3.62 -15.66 -12.14
CA PRO A 25 3.46 -17.02 -12.62
C PRO A 25 3.46 -18.08 -11.51
N PRO A 26 2.68 -19.18 -11.64
CA PRO A 26 2.56 -20.20 -10.59
C PRO A 26 3.89 -20.81 -10.13
N GLU A 27 4.84 -21.00 -11.06
CA GLU A 27 6.17 -21.54 -10.79
C GLU A 27 6.95 -20.63 -9.82
N LEU A 28 6.89 -19.32 -10.04
CA LEU A 28 7.55 -18.33 -9.20
C LEU A 28 6.83 -18.13 -7.86
N CYS A 29 5.50 -18.26 -7.82
CA CYS A 29 4.75 -18.29 -6.57
C CYS A 29 5.23 -19.42 -5.66
N GLN A 30 5.45 -20.61 -6.20
CA GLN A 30 5.94 -21.76 -5.44
C GLN A 30 7.34 -21.53 -4.87
N GLU A 31 8.25 -20.92 -5.65
CA GLU A 31 9.59 -20.55 -5.17
C GLU A 31 9.53 -19.56 -4.00
N ILE A 32 8.66 -18.55 -4.10
CA ILE A 32 8.45 -17.56 -3.03
C ILE A 32 7.90 -18.24 -1.78
N GLU A 33 6.88 -19.10 -1.91
CA GLU A 33 6.29 -19.84 -0.78
C GLU A 33 7.32 -20.73 -0.08
N GLN A 34 8.16 -21.42 -0.84
CA GLN A 34 9.24 -22.24 -0.29
C GLN A 34 10.26 -21.39 0.49
N HIS A 35 10.60 -20.19 0.00
CA HIS A 35 11.46 -19.27 0.73
C HIS A 35 10.79 -18.77 2.01
N LEU A 36 9.51 -18.37 1.94
CA LEU A 36 8.74 -17.87 3.07
C LEU A 36 8.57 -18.92 4.17
N ALA A 37 8.60 -20.22 3.84
CA ALA A 37 8.61 -21.30 4.82
C ALA A 37 9.90 -21.31 5.68
N GLY A 38 11.03 -20.88 5.12
CA GLY A 38 12.34 -20.93 5.77
C GLY A 38 12.90 -19.60 6.29
N CYS A 39 12.28 -18.46 5.98
CA CYS A 39 12.86 -17.13 6.23
C CYS A 39 11.92 -16.20 7.00
N ASP A 40 12.22 -15.95 8.28
CA ASP A 40 11.45 -15.03 9.12
C ASP A 40 11.50 -13.58 8.63
N ASN A 41 12.67 -13.11 8.18
CA ASN A 41 12.81 -11.73 7.72
C ASN A 41 11.88 -11.42 6.55
N CYS A 42 11.80 -12.32 5.58
CA CYS A 42 10.93 -12.12 4.43
C CYS A 42 9.45 -12.28 4.77
N ARG A 43 9.09 -13.16 5.74
CA ARG A 43 7.74 -13.20 6.30
C ARG A 43 7.34 -11.87 6.92
N VAL A 44 8.24 -11.26 7.69
CA VAL A 44 8.02 -9.93 8.28
C VAL A 44 7.79 -8.90 7.17
N VAL A 45 8.66 -8.85 6.15
CA VAL A 45 8.48 -7.91 5.03
C VAL A 45 7.12 -8.10 4.35
N LEU A 46 6.79 -9.32 3.93
CA LEU A 46 5.50 -9.62 3.29
C LEU A 46 4.31 -9.14 4.13
N ASN A 47 4.31 -9.48 5.42
CA ASN A 47 3.23 -9.09 6.33
C ASN A 47 3.13 -7.58 6.49
N THR A 48 4.26 -6.88 6.63
CA THR A 48 4.28 -5.42 6.76
C THR A 48 3.83 -4.72 5.47
N THR A 49 4.21 -5.25 4.30
CA THR A 49 3.76 -4.73 3.01
C THR A 49 2.26 -4.89 2.84
N LYS A 50 1.72 -6.10 3.08
CA LYS A 50 0.26 -6.35 3.06
C LYS A 50 -0.48 -5.43 4.01
N ARG A 51 0.01 -5.28 5.24
CA ARG A 51 -0.60 -4.36 6.22
C ARG A 51 -0.58 -2.91 5.75
N THR A 52 0.48 -2.48 5.08
CA THR A 52 0.58 -1.13 4.53
C THR A 52 -0.46 -0.91 3.43
N ILE A 53 -0.62 -1.89 2.55
CA ILE A 53 -1.65 -1.87 1.50
C ILE A 53 -3.04 -1.78 2.13
N ASP A 54 -3.33 -2.62 3.12
CA ASP A 54 -4.61 -2.59 3.83
C ASP A 54 -4.88 -1.20 4.42
N LEU A 55 -3.90 -0.60 5.12
CA LEU A 55 -4.02 0.72 5.73
C LEU A 55 -4.29 1.83 4.71
N VAL A 56 -3.68 1.76 3.52
CA VAL A 56 -3.90 2.74 2.46
C VAL A 56 -5.26 2.55 1.77
N GLN A 57 -5.74 1.31 1.68
CA GLN A 57 -7.04 0.99 1.11
C GLN A 57 -8.21 1.24 2.08
N MET A 58 -7.92 1.38 3.38
CA MET A 58 -8.96 1.72 4.35
C MET A 58 -9.65 3.03 3.94
N PRO A 59 -11.00 3.05 3.93
CA PRO A 59 -11.71 4.29 3.69
C PRO A 59 -11.31 5.28 4.79
N VAL A 60 -10.60 6.32 4.39
CA VAL A 60 -10.44 7.50 5.24
C VAL A 60 -11.84 8.06 5.38
N GLU A 61 -12.34 8.15 6.61
CA GLU A 61 -13.50 8.98 6.89
C GLU A 61 -13.15 10.38 6.39
N GLN A 62 -13.69 10.74 5.23
CA GLN A 62 -13.56 12.09 4.72
C GLN A 62 -14.39 12.94 5.67
N GLU A 63 -13.72 13.58 6.62
CA GLU A 63 -14.33 14.70 7.34
C GLU A 63 -14.74 15.72 6.27
N GLU A 64 -16.05 15.84 6.06
CA GLU A 64 -16.63 16.85 5.20
C GLU A 64 -16.14 18.22 5.70
N VAL A 65 -15.48 18.97 4.82
CA VAL A 65 -15.05 20.33 5.15
C VAL A 65 -16.30 21.16 5.42
N PRO A 66 -16.41 21.82 6.60
CA PRO A 66 -17.56 22.66 6.89
C PRO A 66 -17.79 23.70 5.78
N ASP A 67 -19.05 23.90 5.41
CA ASP A 67 -19.43 24.76 4.28
C ASP A 67 -18.91 26.18 4.41
N ASP A 68 -18.86 26.70 5.64
CA ASP A 68 -18.36 28.05 5.92
C ASP A 68 -16.83 28.15 5.65
N VAL A 69 -16.07 27.11 5.99
CA VAL A 69 -14.63 27.04 5.73
C VAL A 69 -14.37 26.98 4.24
N ARG A 70 -15.12 26.13 3.52
CA ARG A 70 -15.07 26.02 2.05
C ARG A 70 -15.39 27.35 1.38
N ALA A 71 -16.49 27.99 1.78
CA ALA A 71 -16.91 29.28 1.23
C ALA A 71 -15.87 30.39 1.46
N ARG A 72 -15.32 30.48 2.69
CA ARG A 72 -14.28 31.46 3.03
C ARG A 72 -13.00 31.26 2.22
N LEU A 73 -12.58 30.00 2.03
CA LEU A 73 -11.40 29.67 1.24
C LEU A 73 -11.59 30.07 -0.22
N PHE A 74 -12.71 29.66 -0.84
CA PHE A 74 -12.99 29.91 -2.25
C PHE A 74 -13.04 31.42 -2.54
N LYS A 75 -13.67 32.19 -1.65
CA LYS A 75 -13.69 33.65 -1.72
C LYS A 75 -12.31 34.29 -1.65
N ARG A 76 -11.38 33.75 -0.86
CA ARG A 76 -10.00 34.27 -0.78
C ARG A 76 -9.16 33.93 -2.01
N LEU A 77 -9.51 32.84 -2.68
CA LEU A 77 -8.87 32.41 -3.92
C LEU A 77 -9.53 33.00 -5.17
N ASN A 78 -10.59 33.81 -5.02
CA ASN A 78 -11.44 34.31 -6.12
C ASN A 78 -12.03 33.17 -6.97
N LEU A 79 -12.47 32.09 -6.32
CA LEU A 79 -13.09 30.91 -6.93
C LEU A 79 -14.59 30.82 -6.63
N ASP A 80 -15.23 31.95 -6.37
CA ASP A 80 -16.63 32.02 -5.94
C ASP A 80 -17.60 31.38 -6.96
N ASP A 81 -17.25 31.37 -8.25
CA ASP A 81 -18.02 30.74 -9.33
C ASP A 81 -18.17 29.21 -9.16
N TYR A 82 -17.32 28.57 -8.34
CA TYR A 82 -17.33 27.14 -8.07
C TYR A 82 -18.11 26.75 -6.80
N LEU A 83 -18.66 27.73 -6.07
CA LEU A 83 -19.54 27.45 -4.95
C LEU A 83 -20.94 27.09 -5.47
N PRO A 84 -21.59 26.05 -4.90
CA PRO A 84 -22.95 25.72 -5.29
C PRO A 84 -23.87 26.91 -5.01
N GLN A 85 -24.64 27.32 -6.01
CA GLN A 85 -25.67 28.34 -5.84
C GLN A 85 -26.84 27.69 -5.10
N THR A 86 -27.03 28.07 -3.84
CA THR A 86 -28.24 27.76 -3.05
C THR A 86 -29.49 28.33 -3.68
#